data_AF-A0A2A9E1T6-F1
#
_entry.id   AF-A0A2A9E1T6-F1
#
_cell.length_a   1.000
_cell.length_b   1.000
_cell.length_c   1.000
_cell.angle_alpha   90.00
_cell.angle_beta   90.00
_cell.angle_gamma   90.00
#
_symmetry.space_group_name_H-M   'P 1'
#
loop_
_entity.id
_entity.type
_entity.pdbx_description
1 polymer ?
#
loop_
_entity_poly.entity_id
_entity_poly.type
_entity_poly.pdbx_seq_one_letter_code
_entity_poly.pdbx_strand_id
1 'polypeptide(L)'
;MAGEVSAVEGALEQGAQAVVQSRTELQKELVGLEGKLSSIGSSWTGQGAVAFTQLMARWRDDASKMVGALNDFEANLRSSSTAYDSADETQSTSMTHLTQRLG
;
A
#
# COMPACT_ATOMS: atom_id res chain seq x y z
N MET A 1 -13.84 -16.36 -19.25
CA MET A 1 -12.88 -15.26 -19.46
C MET A 1 -13.41 -13.99 -18.82
N ALA A 2 -14.50 -13.35 -19.30
CA ALA A 2 -15.05 -12.15 -18.65
C ALA A 2 -15.38 -12.26 -17.15
N GLY A 3 -15.97 -13.38 -16.71
CA GLY A 3 -16.26 -13.60 -15.28
C GLY A 3 -15.03 -13.88 -14.40
N GLU A 4 -13.91 -14.31 -15.00
CA GLU A 4 -12.65 -14.54 -14.31
C GLU A 4 -11.90 -13.22 -14.12
N VAL A 5 -11.91 -12.35 -15.13
CA VAL A 5 -11.35 -10.99 -15.06
C VAL A 5 -12.06 -10.16 -13.99
N SER A 6 -13.40 -10.16 -13.98
CA SER A 6 -14.18 -9.44 -12.96
C SER A 6 -13.93 -9.97 -11.53
N ALA A 7 -13.69 -11.28 -11.37
CA ALA A 7 -13.35 -11.86 -10.07
C ALA A 7 -11.93 -11.45 -9.60
N VAL A 8 -10.96 -11.38 -10.53
CA VAL A 8 -9.60 -10.92 -10.24
C VAL A 8 -9.58 -9.43 -9.90
N GLU A 9 -10.31 -8.60 -10.64
CA GLU A 9 -10.46 -7.17 -10.38
C GLU A 9 -11.05 -6.91 -8.98
N GLY A 10 -12.14 -7.62 -8.65
CA GLY A 10 -12.74 -7.56 -7.32
C GLY A 10 -11.78 -7.98 -6.21
N ALA A 11 -10.93 -8.98 -6.46
CA ALA A 11 -9.91 -9.41 -5.50
C ALA A 11 -8.77 -8.39 -5.35
N LEU A 12 -8.36 -7.71 -6.43
CA LEU A 12 -7.33 -6.66 -6.42
C LEU A 12 -7.81 -5.43 -5.65
N GLU A 13 -9.05 -4.99 -5.86
CA GLU A 13 -9.64 -3.87 -5.14
C GLU A 13 -9.82 -4.19 -3.64
N GLN A 14 -10.29 -5.40 -3.31
CA GLN A 14 -10.33 -5.86 -1.91
C GLN A 14 -8.94 -5.89 -1.28
N GLY A 15 -7.93 -6.36 -2.01
CA GLY A 15 -6.54 -6.33 -1.59
C GLY A 15 -6.06 -4.91 -1.31
N ALA A 16 -6.33 -3.96 -2.22
CA ALA A 16 -5.97 -2.56 -2.03
C ALA A 16 -6.64 -1.96 -0.78
N GLN A 17 -7.92 -2.25 -0.54
CA GLN A 17 -8.64 -1.82 0.66
C GLN A 17 -8.04 -2.41 1.94
N ALA A 18 -7.69 -3.69 1.94
CA ALA A 18 -7.02 -4.33 3.08
C ALA A 18 -5.67 -3.65 3.37
N VAL A 19 -4.90 -3.31 2.33
CA VAL A 19 -3.63 -2.58 2.48
C VAL A 19 -3.84 -1.19 3.10
N VAL A 20 -4.87 -0.46 2.66
CA VAL A 20 -5.22 0.85 3.23
C VAL A 20 -5.57 0.73 4.72
N GLN A 21 -6.35 -0.29 5.08
CA GLN A 21 -6.71 -0.57 6.47
C GLN A 21 -5.45 -0.89 7.31
N SER A 22 -4.64 -1.84 6.86
CA SER A 22 -3.39 -2.21 7.56
C SER A 22 -2.42 -1.04 7.68
N ARG A 23 -2.32 -0.17 6.66
CA ARG A 23 -1.52 1.05 6.71
C ARG A 23 -2.02 2.00 7.80
N THR A 24 -3.33 2.18 7.90
CA THR A 24 -3.94 3.06 8.90
C THR A 24 -3.73 2.54 10.31
N GLU A 25 -3.88 1.23 10.51
CA GLU A 25 -3.61 0.56 11.78
C GLU A 25 -2.12 0.67 12.15
N LEU A 26 -1.23 0.39 11.20
CA LEU A 26 0.21 0.50 11.40
C LEU A 26 0.62 1.94 11.77
N GLN A 27 0.10 2.95 11.09
CA GLN A 27 0.37 4.36 11.44
C GLN A 27 -0.05 4.68 12.89
N LYS A 28 -1.21 4.19 13.31
CA LYS A 28 -1.70 4.38 14.68
C LYS A 28 -0.77 3.71 15.70
N GLU A 29 -0.32 2.49 15.42
CA GLU A 29 0.63 1.78 16.27
C GLU A 29 1.99 2.47 16.34
N LEU A 30 2.50 2.95 15.20
CA LEU A 30 3.77 3.67 15.10
C LEU A 30 3.74 4.96 15.93
N VAL A 31 2.68 5.76 15.81
CA VAL A 31 2.48 6.97 16.62
C VAL A 31 2.35 6.62 18.10
N GLY A 32 1.62 5.56 18.42
CA GLY A 32 1.45 5.11 19.80
C GLY A 32 2.76 4.68 20.45
N LEU A 33 3.62 3.97 19.71
CA LEU A 33 4.93 3.56 20.19
C LEU A 33 5.90 4.74 20.27
N GLU A 34 5.88 5.67 19.31
CA GLU A 34 6.66 6.92 19.38
C GLU A 34 6.34 7.71 20.66
N GLY A 35 5.05 7.84 21.00
CA GLY A 35 4.60 8.51 22.23
C GLY A 35 5.13 7.83 23.50
N LYS A 36 5.08 6.49 23.56
CA LYS A 36 5.64 5.71 24.68
C LYS A 36 7.15 5.90 24.79
N LEU A 37 7.87 5.87 23.67
CA LEU A 37 9.32 6.09 23.63
C LEU A 37 9.66 7.52 24.11
N SER A 38 8.96 8.54 23.62
CA SER A 38 9.17 9.94 24.02
C SER A 38 8.96 10.17 25.52
N SER A 39 7.97 9.50 26.12
CA SER A 39 7.72 9.56 27.56
C SER A 39 8.91 9.03 28.37
N ILE A 40 9.49 7.89 27.95
CA ILE A 40 10.66 7.28 28.60
C ILE A 40 11.90 8.17 28.41
N GLY A 41 12.14 8.63 27.18
CA GLY A 41 13.33 9.42 26.83
C GLY A 41 13.39 10.77 27.53
N SER A 42 12.25 11.32 27.97
CA SER A 42 12.18 12.56 28.76
C SER A 42 12.95 12.47 30.09
N SER A 43 13.21 11.26 30.58
CA SER A 43 13.99 11.01 31.81
C SER A 43 15.50 10.87 31.56
N TRP A 44 15.94 10.72 30.31
CA TRP A 44 17.34 10.51 29.98
C TRP A 44 18.05 11.86 29.81
N THR A 45 19.21 11.99 30.46
CA THR A 45 20.05 13.19 30.37
C THR A 45 21.49 12.80 29.99
N GLY A 46 22.29 13.79 29.56
CA GLY A 46 23.68 13.55 29.15
C GLY A 46 23.78 12.62 27.93
N GLN A 47 24.68 11.63 27.98
CA GLN A 47 24.92 10.71 26.86
C GLN A 47 23.69 9.86 26.50
N GLY A 48 22.83 9.55 27.48
CA GLY A 48 21.57 8.84 27.24
C GLY A 48 20.62 9.62 26.33
N ALA A 49 20.53 10.94 26.49
CA ALA A 49 19.71 11.80 25.65
C ALA A 49 20.16 11.82 24.19
N VAL A 50 21.48 11.75 23.95
CA VAL A 50 22.07 11.67 22.60
C VAL A 50 21.69 10.35 21.93
N ALA A 51 21.87 9.23 22.63
CA ALA A 51 21.48 7.91 22.12
C ALA A 51 19.98 7.81 21.85
N PHE A 52 19.15 8.38 22.73
CA PHE A 52 17.70 8.46 22.51
C PHE A 52 17.33 9.25 21.26
N THR A 53 17.97 10.40 21.05
CA THR A 53 17.70 11.25 19.88
C THR A 53 18.01 10.50 18.58
N GLN A 54 19.11 9.74 18.55
CA GLN A 54 19.46 8.88 17.41
C GLN A 54 18.44 7.76 17.19
N LEU A 55 18.02 7.10 18.27
CA LEU A 55 16.97 6.07 18.22
C LEU A 55 15.66 6.64 17.65
N MET A 56 15.23 7.81 18.12
CA MET A 56 14.00 8.46 17.65
C MET A 56 14.08 8.90 16.20
N ALA A 57 15.25 9.35 15.74
CA ALA A 57 15.47 9.67 14.33
C ALA A 57 15.34 8.41 13.46
N ARG A 58 15.97 7.31 13.87
CA ARG A 58 15.88 6.03 13.16
C ARG A 58 14.47 5.44 13.18
N TRP A 59 13.79 5.54 14.32
CA TRP A 59 12.39 5.14 14.47
C TRP A 59 11.50 5.83 13.44
N ARG A 60 11.57 7.16 13.33
CA ARG A 60 10.78 7.92 12.36
C ARG A 60 11.11 7.57 10.90
N ASP A 61 12.39 7.36 10.60
CA ASP A 61 12.83 6.94 9.27
C ASP A 61 12.26 5.56 8.89
N ASP A 62 12.40 4.58 9.78
CA ASP A 62 11.89 3.22 9.57
C ASP A 62 10.35 3.21 9.48
N ALA A 63 9.66 3.98 10.33
CA ALA A 63 8.21 4.18 10.28
C ALA A 63 7.75 4.76 8.92
N SER A 64 8.44 5.80 8.44
CA SER A 64 8.13 6.42 7.14
C SER A 64 8.34 5.43 5.98
N LYS A 65 9.40 4.62 6.03
CA LYS A 65 9.67 3.59 5.01
C LYS A 65 8.59 2.53 4.96
N MET A 66 8.14 2.03 6.13
CA MET A 66 7.07 1.04 6.19
C MET A 66 5.75 1.57 5.61
N VAL A 67 5.36 2.79 6.01
CA VAL A 67 4.15 3.43 5.48
C VAL A 67 4.27 3.69 3.98
N GLY A 68 5.44 4.14 3.51
CA GLY A 68 5.73 4.35 2.09
C GLY A 68 5.59 3.07 1.28
N ALA A 69 6.17 1.96 1.75
CA ALA A 69 6.06 0.67 1.07
C ALA A 69 4.60 0.19 0.94
N LEU A 70 3.74 0.46 1.95
CA LEU A 70 2.31 0.14 1.87
C LEU A 70 1.57 1.06 0.88
N ASN A 71 1.94 2.33 0.77
CA ASN A 71 1.41 3.22 -0.28
C ASN A 71 1.77 2.71 -1.68
N ASP A 72 3.03 2.35 -1.89
CA ASP A 72 3.51 1.84 -3.18
C ASP A 72 2.82 0.52 -3.52
N PHE A 73 2.63 -0.35 -2.52
CA PHE A 73 1.91 -1.61 -2.72
C PHE A 73 0.45 -1.40 -3.10
N GLU A 74 -0.27 -0.49 -2.43
CA GLU A 74 -1.64 -0.10 -2.81
C GLU A 74 -1.70 0.43 -4.26
N ALA A 75 -0.78 1.34 -4.60
CA ALA A 75 -0.71 1.92 -5.94
C ALA A 75 -0.45 0.84 -7.01
N ASN A 76 0.43 -0.12 -6.74
CA ASN A 76 0.71 -1.24 -7.63
C ASN A 76 -0.50 -2.16 -7.80
N LEU A 77 -1.27 -2.44 -6.74
CA LEU A 77 -2.50 -3.23 -6.83
C LEU A 77 -3.54 -2.53 -7.72
N ARG A 78 -3.76 -1.23 -7.51
CA ARG A 78 -4.69 -0.43 -8.31
C ARG A 78 -4.27 -0.31 -9.77
N SER A 79 -2.97 -0.06 -10.02
CA SER A 79 -2.43 -0.04 -11.38
C SER A 79 -2.58 -1.39 -12.08
N SER A 80 -2.45 -2.49 -11.34
CA SER A 80 -2.66 -3.84 -11.90
C SER A 80 -4.12 -4.03 -12.29
N SER A 81 -5.07 -3.58 -11.46
CA SER A 81 -6.50 -3.60 -11.76
C SER A 81 -6.80 -2.91 -13.10
N THR A 82 -6.36 -1.64 -13.25
CA THR A 82 -6.59 -0.87 -14.48
C THR A 82 -5.92 -1.48 -15.72
N ALA A 83 -4.75 -2.11 -15.54
CA ALA A 83 -4.05 -2.79 -16.63
C ALA A 83 -4.83 -4.02 -17.13
N TYR A 84 -5.48 -4.78 -16.22
CA TYR A 84 -6.34 -5.89 -16.59
C TYR A 84 -7.58 -5.42 -17.36
N ASP A 85 -8.23 -4.34 -16.93
CA ASP A 85 -9.42 -3.78 -17.61
C ASP A 85 -9.08 -3.35 -19.05
N SER A 86 -7.95 -2.65 -19.22
CA SER A 86 -7.50 -2.16 -20.52
C SER A 86 -7.17 -3.31 -21.48
N ALA A 87 -6.59 -4.41 -20.96
CA ALA A 87 -6.25 -5.59 -21.75
C ALA A 87 -7.51 -6.33 -22.23
N ASP A 88 -8.53 -6.45 -21.37
CA ASP A 88 -9.80 -7.12 -21.72
C ASP A 88 -10.59 -6.30 -22.75
N GLU A 89 -10.68 -4.97 -22.59
CA GLU A 89 -11.35 -4.08 -23.54
C GLU A 89 -10.71 -4.14 -24.93
N THR A 90 -9.37 -4.17 -24.98
CA THR A 90 -8.61 -4.30 -26.24
C THR A 90 -8.90 -5.63 -26.93
N GLN A 91 -8.98 -6.73 -26.16
CA GLN A 91 -9.25 -8.06 -26.69
C GLN A 91 -10.71 -8.19 -27.19
N SER A 92 -11.67 -7.66 -26.44
CA SER A 92 -13.09 -7.61 -26.82
C SER A 92 -13.30 -6.81 -28.10
N THR A 93 -12.65 -5.65 -28.23
CA THR A 93 -12.72 -4.81 -29.43
C THR A 93 -12.12 -5.51 -30.64
N SER A 94 -10.97 -6.16 -30.48
CA SER A 94 -10.31 -6.94 -31.53
C SER A 94 -11.17 -8.12 -32.01
N MET A 95 -11.82 -8.83 -31.08
CA MET A 95 -12.73 -9.93 -31.40
C MET A 95 -13.95 -9.40 -32.17
N THR A 96 -14.56 -8.31 -31.69
CA THR A 96 -15.71 -7.67 -32.33
C THR A 96 -15.39 -7.27 -33.78
N HIS A 97 -14.22 -6.69 -34.03
CA HIS A 97 -13.77 -6.36 -35.37
C HIS A 97 -13.58 -7.58 -36.28
N LEU A 98 -13.07 -8.69 -35.73
CA LEU A 98 -12.96 -9.96 -36.45
C LEU A 98 -14.33 -10.51 -36.82
N THR A 99 -15.28 -10.52 -35.88
CA THR A 99 -16.64 -10.99 -36.12
C THR A 99 -17.37 -10.15 -37.16
N GLN A 100 -17.19 -8.81 -37.12
CA GLN A 100 -17.73 -7.90 -38.14
C GLN A 100 -17.17 -8.11 -39.55
N ARG A 101 -15.97 -8.69 -39.67
CA ARG A 101 -15.34 -8.98 -40.98
C ARG A 101 -15.71 -10.35 -41.55
N LEU A 102 -16.26 -11.24 -40.72
CA LEU A 102 -16.60 -12.62 -41.07
C LEU A 102 -18.11 -12.83 -41.27
N GLY A 103 -18.93 -11.82 -40.98
CA GLY A 103 -20.35 -11.74 -41.35
C GLY A 103 -20.55 -10.76 -42.50
#